data_AF-A0A943IIL7-F1
#
_entry.id   AF-A0A943IIL7-F1
#
_cell.length_a   1.000
_cell.length_b   1.000
_cell.length_c   1.000
_cell.angle_alpha   90.00
_cell.angle_beta   90.00
_cell.angle_gamma   90.00
#
_symmetry.space_group_name_H-M   'P 1'
#
loop_
_entity.id
_entity.type
_entity.pdbx_description
1 polymer ?
#
loop_
_entity_poly.entity_id
_entity_poly.type
_entity_poly.pdbx_seq_one_letter_code
_entity_poly.pdbx_strand_id
1 'polypeptide(L)'
;MAKSKKKKKNTRISAEEKAALRQERSELRAKQNRKAILALGGLIICAALLIAMLVGAGSTGKKYNMAKFEQLHNGMSYAEMVEVLGADGEVANEDGSSQETPGSYIWTNRNGSSITAVFDENDTLVAAYQDGLDK
;
A
#
# COMPACT_ATOMS: atom_id res chain seq x y z
N MET A 1 -34.67 -74.20 35.88
CA MET A 1 -33.50 -73.55 36.52
C MET A 1 -32.51 -73.16 35.42
N ALA A 2 -32.04 -71.91 35.38
CA ALA A 2 -30.70 -71.45 34.95
C ALA A 2 -30.77 -70.00 34.45
N LYS A 3 -30.11 -69.10 35.19
CA LYS A 3 -29.92 -67.68 34.86
C LYS A 3 -28.78 -67.56 33.84
N SER A 4 -28.84 -66.62 32.90
CA SER A 4 -27.62 -66.15 32.22
C SER A 4 -27.67 -64.65 31.94
N LYS A 5 -26.71 -63.95 32.55
CA LYS A 5 -26.46 -62.51 32.44
C LYS A 5 -25.63 -62.22 31.18
N LYS A 6 -25.98 -61.20 30.39
CA LYS A 6 -25.13 -60.40 29.49
C LYS A 6 -26.07 -59.43 28.73
N LYS A 7 -25.82 -58.14 28.50
CA LYS A 7 -24.69 -57.24 28.78
C LYS A 7 -25.24 -55.82 28.48
N LYS A 8 -25.43 -54.98 29.51
CA LYS A 8 -25.72 -53.53 29.35
C LYS A 8 -24.50 -52.87 28.70
N LYS A 9 -24.47 -52.70 27.38
CA LYS A 9 -23.42 -51.91 26.70
C LYS A 9 -23.86 -51.15 25.44
N ASN A 10 -25.17 -51.06 25.14
CA ASN A 10 -25.61 -50.56 23.82
C ASN A 10 -26.32 -49.20 23.78
N THR A 11 -26.23 -48.38 24.84
CA THR A 11 -26.95 -47.09 24.89
C THR A 11 -26.08 -45.87 25.24
N ARG A 12 -24.82 -46.06 25.66
CA ARG A 12 -23.91 -44.93 25.94
C ARG A 12 -23.13 -44.46 24.70
N ILE A 13 -22.89 -45.36 23.74
CA ILE A 13 -22.05 -45.13 22.57
C ILE A 13 -22.65 -44.04 21.66
N SER A 14 -23.99 -43.96 21.53
CA SER A 14 -24.65 -42.97 20.67
C SER A 14 -24.58 -41.53 21.22
N ALA A 15 -24.56 -41.34 22.54
CA ALA A 15 -24.44 -40.00 23.14
C ALA A 15 -23.00 -39.48 23.03
N GLU A 16 -22.02 -40.37 23.26
CA GLU A 16 -20.59 -40.07 23.15
C GLU A 16 -20.17 -39.82 21.68
N GLU A 17 -20.63 -40.63 20.72
CA GLU A 17 -20.40 -40.36 19.28
C GLU A 17 -21.01 -39.04 18.83
N LYS A 18 -22.22 -38.69 19.31
CA LYS A 18 -22.85 -37.40 18.97
C LYS A 18 -22.09 -36.23 19.60
N ALA A 19 -21.55 -36.40 20.81
CA ALA A 19 -20.71 -35.39 21.45
C ALA A 19 -19.37 -35.24 20.73
N ALA A 20 -18.71 -36.35 20.36
CA ALA A 20 -17.47 -36.37 19.60
C ALA A 20 -17.66 -35.75 18.21
N LEU A 21 -18.74 -36.08 17.50
CA LEU A 21 -19.06 -35.50 16.19
C LEU A 21 -19.40 -34.00 16.30
N ARG A 22 -20.04 -33.56 17.40
CA ARG A 22 -20.26 -32.13 17.68
C ARG A 22 -18.93 -31.42 17.96
N GLN A 23 -18.04 -32.06 18.69
CA GLN A 23 -16.71 -31.54 19.00
C GLN A 23 -15.85 -31.44 17.74
N GLU A 24 -15.76 -32.51 16.94
CA GLU A 24 -15.04 -32.53 15.66
C GLU A 24 -15.58 -31.46 14.71
N ARG A 25 -16.91 -31.32 14.59
CA ARG A 25 -17.52 -30.24 13.80
C ARG A 25 -17.19 -28.85 14.35
N SER A 26 -17.08 -28.68 15.67
CA SER A 26 -16.68 -27.40 16.27
C SER A 26 -15.22 -27.06 16.03
N GLU A 27 -14.34 -28.06 16.05
CA GLU A 27 -12.91 -27.91 15.75
C GLU A 27 -12.67 -27.66 14.26
N LEU A 28 -13.40 -28.35 13.38
CA LEU A 28 -13.38 -28.09 11.95
C LEU A 28 -13.93 -26.70 11.62
N ARG A 29 -15.01 -26.24 12.27
CA ARG A 29 -15.52 -24.88 12.14
C ARG A 29 -14.51 -23.84 12.64
N ALA A 30 -13.83 -24.10 13.76
CA ALA A 30 -12.76 -23.22 14.26
C ALA A 30 -11.57 -23.13 13.29
N LYS A 31 -11.17 -24.26 12.68
CA LYS A 31 -10.12 -24.30 11.64
C LYS A 31 -10.56 -23.64 10.33
N GLN A 32 -11.81 -23.83 9.92
CA GLN A 32 -12.40 -23.20 8.73
C GLN A 32 -12.46 -21.68 8.90
N ASN A 33 -12.86 -21.20 10.09
CA ASN A 33 -12.91 -19.78 10.42
C ASN A 33 -11.51 -19.16 10.49
N ARG A 34 -10.49 -19.86 11.03
CA ARG A 34 -9.08 -19.38 11.00
C ARG A 34 -8.54 -19.24 9.57
N LYS A 35 -8.82 -20.20 8.68
CA LYS A 35 -8.42 -20.13 7.27
C LYS A 35 -9.18 -19.03 6.51
N ALA A 36 -10.48 -18.87 6.77
CA ALA A 36 -11.29 -17.81 6.17
C ALA A 36 -10.86 -16.41 6.62
N ILE A 37 -10.49 -16.24 7.90
CA ILE A 37 -9.98 -14.96 8.44
C ILE A 37 -8.63 -14.58 7.79
N LEU A 38 -7.72 -15.53 7.60
CA LEU A 38 -6.45 -15.29 6.90
C LEU A 38 -6.66 -14.91 5.42
N ALA A 39 -7.62 -15.54 4.73
CA ALA A 39 -7.93 -15.23 3.34
C ALA A 39 -8.64 -13.86 3.18
N LEU A 40 -9.57 -13.51 4.08
CA LEU A 40 -10.28 -12.23 4.07
C LEU A 40 -9.38 -11.07 4.51
N GLY A 41 -8.51 -11.26 5.50
CA GLY A 41 -7.55 -10.25 5.92
C GLY A 41 -6.56 -9.88 4.81
N GLY A 42 -6.05 -10.87 4.08
CA GLY A 42 -5.20 -10.64 2.90
C GLY A 42 -5.94 -9.96 1.74
N LEU A 43 -7.20 -10.34 1.48
CA LEU A 43 -8.01 -9.73 0.43
C LEU A 43 -8.39 -8.26 0.76
N ILE A 44 -8.67 -7.96 2.03
CA ILE A 44 -8.99 -6.59 2.48
C ILE A 44 -7.75 -5.68 2.43
N ILE A 45 -6.56 -6.19 2.77
CA ILE A 45 -5.32 -5.42 2.65
C ILE A 45 -4.96 -5.17 1.18
N CYS A 46 -5.08 -6.18 0.31
CA CYS A 46 -4.88 -5.98 -1.13
C CYS A 46 -5.92 -5.02 -1.73
N ALA A 47 -7.19 -5.12 -1.32
CA ALA A 47 -8.22 -4.19 -1.77
C ALA A 47 -7.94 -2.77 -1.26
N ALA A 48 -7.48 -2.58 -0.01
CA ALA A 48 -7.13 -1.26 0.51
C ALA A 48 -5.91 -0.65 -0.20
N LEU A 49 -4.88 -1.45 -0.51
CA LEU A 49 -3.72 -1.00 -1.30
C LEU A 49 -4.10 -0.69 -2.75
N LEU A 50 -4.98 -1.48 -3.36
CA LEU A 50 -5.51 -1.22 -4.71
C LEU A 50 -6.47 -0.03 -4.75
N ILE A 51 -7.26 0.20 -3.70
CA ILE A 51 -8.13 1.38 -3.57
C ILE A 51 -7.29 2.65 -3.37
N ALA A 52 -6.19 2.59 -2.62
CA ALA A 52 -5.26 3.73 -2.50
C ALA A 52 -4.65 4.11 -3.87
N MET A 53 -4.32 3.13 -4.72
CA MET A 53 -3.87 3.39 -6.09
C MET A 53 -4.99 3.94 -7.01
N LEU A 54 -6.26 3.66 -6.72
CA LEU A 54 -7.42 4.13 -7.50
C LEU A 54 -8.02 5.47 -7.04
N VAL A 55 -7.72 5.93 -5.82
CA VAL A 55 -8.25 7.19 -5.26
C VAL A 55 -7.36 8.40 -5.60
N GLY A 56 -6.22 8.21 -6.27
CA GLY A 56 -5.37 9.28 -6.81
C GLY A 56 -5.89 9.99 -8.06
N ALA A 57 -7.15 9.77 -8.46
CA ALA A 57 -7.78 10.42 -9.62
C ALA A 57 -8.69 11.58 -9.18
N GLY A 58 -8.08 12.68 -8.74
CA GLY A 58 -8.77 13.93 -8.42
C GLY A 58 -8.09 15.12 -9.11
N SER A 59 -8.37 15.33 -10.39
CA SER A 59 -7.84 16.45 -11.18
C SER A 59 -8.35 17.81 -10.69
N THR A 60 -7.48 18.61 -10.08
CA THR A 60 -7.65 20.08 -9.98
C THR A 60 -6.31 20.78 -10.21
N GLY A 61 -5.76 20.66 -11.42
CA GLY A 61 -4.48 21.27 -11.82
C GLY A 61 -3.27 20.61 -11.17
N LYS A 62 -2.15 20.54 -11.90
CA LYS A 62 -0.84 20.30 -11.29
C LYS A 62 -0.62 21.43 -10.28
N LYS A 63 -0.82 21.14 -8.99
CA LYS A 63 -0.58 22.05 -7.88
C LYS A 63 0.60 21.52 -7.08
N TYR A 64 1.74 22.15 -7.28
CA TYR A 64 2.94 22.00 -6.47
C TYR A 64 2.86 23.06 -5.36
N ASN A 65 3.13 22.67 -4.12
CA ASN A 65 3.00 23.54 -2.95
C ASN A 65 4.07 23.20 -1.92
N MET A 66 4.17 24.00 -0.86
CA MET A 66 5.20 23.80 0.15
C MET A 66 5.11 22.43 0.83
N ALA A 67 3.90 21.93 1.11
CA ALA A 67 3.71 20.61 1.72
C ALA A 67 4.26 19.45 0.88
N LYS A 68 4.22 19.54 -0.46
CA LYS A 68 4.86 18.56 -1.35
C LYS A 68 6.38 18.74 -1.38
N PHE A 69 6.84 19.99 -1.43
CA PHE A 69 8.28 20.30 -1.41
C PHE A 69 8.97 19.81 -0.13
N GLU A 70 8.32 19.95 1.02
CA GLU A 70 8.84 19.49 2.33
C GLU A 70 8.96 17.98 2.47
N GLN A 71 8.28 17.20 1.61
CA GLN A 71 8.44 15.75 1.56
C GLN A 71 9.68 15.33 0.75
N LEU A 72 10.28 16.25 0.00
CA LEU A 72 11.48 15.98 -0.79
C LEU A 72 12.70 16.00 0.13
N HIS A 73 13.58 15.03 -0.04
CA HIS A 73 14.80 14.95 0.74
C HIS A 73 15.95 14.42 -0.11
N ASN A 74 17.16 14.91 0.19
CA ASN A 74 18.36 14.41 -0.47
C ASN A 74 18.44 12.89 -0.34
N GLY A 75 18.93 12.23 -1.39
CA GLY A 75 18.99 10.77 -1.44
C GLY A 75 17.75 10.10 -2.06
N MET A 76 16.64 10.82 -2.27
CA MET A 76 15.47 10.24 -2.93
C MET A 76 15.71 10.04 -4.42
N SER A 77 15.12 9.01 -5.00
CA SER A 77 15.15 8.77 -6.44
C SER A 77 14.18 9.68 -7.22
N TYR A 78 14.43 9.86 -8.51
CA TYR A 78 13.47 10.55 -9.40
C TYR A 78 12.07 9.93 -9.36
N ALA A 79 11.99 8.59 -9.33
CA ALA A 79 10.72 7.87 -9.28
C ALA A 79 9.92 8.19 -8.00
N GLU A 80 10.57 8.18 -6.83
CA GLU A 80 9.94 8.58 -5.57
C GLU A 80 9.48 10.05 -5.62
N MET A 81 10.25 10.93 -6.25
CA MET A 81 9.86 12.34 -6.41
C MET A 81 8.61 12.47 -7.29
N VAL A 82 8.53 11.73 -8.40
CA VAL A 82 7.34 11.70 -9.26
C VAL A 82 6.12 11.19 -8.51
N GLU A 83 6.27 10.23 -7.61
CA GLU A 83 5.17 9.77 -6.74
C GLU A 83 4.69 10.87 -5.78
N VAL A 84 5.62 11.62 -5.17
CA VAL A 84 5.29 12.74 -4.26
C VAL A 84 4.63 13.90 -5.01
N LEU A 85 5.18 14.28 -6.16
CA LEU A 85 4.72 15.43 -6.93
C LEU A 85 3.47 15.11 -7.78
N GLY A 86 3.31 13.84 -8.15
CA GLY A 86 2.18 13.29 -8.90
C GLY A 86 2.25 13.52 -10.40
N ALA A 87 3.42 13.89 -10.93
CA ALA A 87 3.65 14.10 -12.36
C ALA A 87 5.15 14.06 -12.68
N ASP A 88 5.50 13.72 -13.91
CA ASP A 88 6.84 13.88 -14.43
C ASP A 88 7.25 15.36 -14.51
N GLY A 89 8.52 15.61 -14.22
CA GLY A 89 9.15 16.92 -14.36
C GLY A 89 9.57 17.18 -15.81
N GLU A 90 9.63 18.45 -16.18
CA GLU A 90 10.18 18.88 -17.45
C GLU A 90 11.69 19.06 -17.29
N VAL A 91 12.50 18.71 -18.28
CA VAL A 91 13.95 18.97 -18.20
C VAL A 91 14.16 20.47 -18.09
N ALA A 92 14.91 20.90 -17.07
CA ALA A 92 15.22 22.31 -16.85
C ALA A 92 16.24 22.76 -17.91
N ASN A 93 15.75 23.10 -19.11
CA ASN A 93 16.54 23.76 -20.13
C ASN A 93 16.46 25.27 -19.89
N GLU A 94 17.56 25.88 -19.43
CA GLU A 94 17.71 27.33 -19.60
C GLU A 94 18.16 27.60 -21.03
N ASP A 95 17.45 28.50 -21.68
CA ASP A 95 17.65 28.95 -23.05
C ASP A 95 19.13 29.31 -23.33
N GLY A 96 19.87 28.33 -23.87
CA GLY A 96 21.05 28.49 -24.71
C GLY A 96 22.32 29.14 -24.12
N SER A 97 22.45 29.42 -22.81
CA SER A 97 23.61 30.21 -22.33
C SER A 97 24.23 29.87 -20.97
N SER A 98 23.91 28.74 -20.35
CA SER A 98 24.77 28.22 -19.28
C SER A 98 24.46 26.75 -19.03
N GLN A 99 25.41 25.89 -19.38
CA GLN A 99 25.56 24.49 -18.95
C GLN A 99 24.25 23.72 -18.74
N GLU A 100 23.89 22.89 -19.72
CA GLU A 100 23.06 21.70 -19.47
C GLU A 100 23.57 21.08 -18.16
N THR A 101 22.77 21.15 -17.10
CA THR A 101 23.06 20.40 -15.89
C THR A 101 22.31 19.09 -16.07
N PRO A 102 22.94 18.07 -16.67
CA PRO A 102 22.28 16.78 -16.85
C PRO A 102 21.76 16.33 -15.49
N GLY A 103 20.49 15.93 -15.45
CA GLY A 103 19.80 15.57 -14.21
C GLY A 103 19.02 16.70 -13.53
N SER A 104 18.79 17.85 -14.17
CA SER A 104 17.91 18.90 -13.61
C SER A 104 16.48 18.85 -14.20
N TYR A 105 15.47 18.86 -13.33
CA TYR A 105 14.05 18.81 -13.69
C TYR A 105 13.26 19.91 -12.99
N ILE A 106 12.21 20.43 -13.64
CA ILE A 106 11.34 21.48 -13.14
C ILE A 106 9.87 21.09 -13.20
N TRP A 107 9.14 21.45 -12.15
CA TRP A 107 7.69 21.29 -12.01
C TRP A 107 7.07 22.67 -11.84
N THR A 108 6.46 23.19 -12.91
CA THR A 108 5.93 24.56 -12.94
C THR A 108 4.40 24.57 -12.80
N ASN A 109 3.90 25.38 -11.88
CA ASN A 109 2.49 25.70 -11.72
C ASN A 109 2.05 26.76 -12.74
N ARG A 110 0.74 26.85 -13.00
CA ARG A 110 0.17 27.87 -13.91
C ARG A 110 0.46 29.32 -13.47
N ASN A 111 0.63 29.57 -12.17
CA ASN A 111 0.96 30.90 -11.63
C ASN A 111 2.45 31.26 -11.76
N GLY A 112 3.28 30.38 -12.34
CA GLY A 112 4.72 30.57 -12.49
C GLY A 112 5.56 30.05 -11.33
N SER A 113 4.96 29.70 -10.18
CA SER A 113 5.69 29.06 -9.08
C SER A 113 6.18 27.67 -9.50
N SER A 114 7.31 27.23 -8.95
CA SER A 114 7.96 26.01 -9.40
C SER A 114 8.74 25.27 -8.31
N ILE A 115 9.01 24.00 -8.58
CA ILE A 115 10.01 23.19 -7.87
C ILE A 115 11.06 22.79 -8.90
N THR A 116 12.33 22.98 -8.59
CA THR A 116 13.46 22.51 -9.40
C THR A 116 14.24 21.48 -8.60
N ALA A 117 14.53 20.34 -9.20
CA ALA A 117 15.28 19.25 -8.58
C ALA A 117 16.51 18.91 -9.41
N VAL A 118 17.64 18.70 -8.75
CA VAL A 118 18.91 18.32 -9.35
C VAL A 118 19.27 16.93 -8.87
N PHE A 119 19.50 16.03 -9.81
CA PHE A 119 19.89 14.65 -9.60
C PHE A 119 21.35 14.45 -10.01
N ASP A 120 22.02 13.51 -9.36
CA ASP A 120 23.34 13.05 -9.78
C ASP A 120 23.26 11.98 -10.88
N GLU A 121 24.40 11.42 -11.27
CA GLU A 121 24.51 10.34 -12.26
C GLU A 121 23.84 9.02 -11.84
N ASN A 122 23.46 8.87 -10.57
CA ASN A 122 22.79 7.69 -10.00
C ASN A 122 21.29 7.92 -9.78
N ASP A 123 20.68 8.91 -10.45
CA ASP A 123 19.28 9.31 -10.29
C ASP A 123 18.91 9.67 -8.84
N THR A 124 19.88 10.16 -8.07
CA THR A 124 19.71 10.49 -6.65
C THR A 124 19.60 12.01 -6.46
N LEU A 125 18.56 12.47 -5.76
CA LEU A 125 18.35 13.89 -5.48
C LEU A 125 19.49 14.45 -4.63
N VAL A 126 20.21 15.43 -5.18
CA VAL A 126 21.28 16.13 -4.47
C VAL A 126 20.86 17.51 -4.00
N ALA A 127 19.92 18.15 -4.69
CA ALA A 127 19.39 19.45 -4.33
C ALA A 127 17.96 19.64 -4.87
N ALA A 128 17.14 20.34 -4.11
CA ALA A 128 15.85 20.83 -4.56
C ALA A 128 15.66 22.31 -4.17
N TYR A 129 15.04 23.06 -5.07
CA TYR A 129 14.75 24.48 -4.93
C TYR A 129 13.27 24.71 -5.18
N GLN A 130 12.72 25.75 -4.54
CA GLN A 130 11.36 26.20 -4.79
C GLN A 130 11.36 27.68 -5.10
N ASP A 131 10.47 28.10 -5.99
CA ASP A 131 10.21 29.50 -6.26
C ASP A 131 8.71 29.79 -6.22
N GLY A 132 8.32 30.82 -5.47
CA GLY A 132 6.95 31.31 -5.39
C GLY A 132 5.88 30.33 -4.89
N LEU A 133 6.24 29.22 -4.21
CA LEU A 133 5.24 28.26 -3.75
C LEU A 133 4.36 28.85 -2.64
N ASP A 134 3.06 28.57 -2.73
CA ASP A 134 2.13 28.86 -1.65
C ASP A 134 2.42 27.97 -0.42
N LYS A 135 2.25 28.56 0.77
CA LYS A 135 2.33 27.86 2.06
C LYS A 135 1.15 26.93 2.30
#